data_AF-A0AAJ2ICS5-F1
#
_entry.id   AF-A0AAJ2ICS5-F1
#
_cell.length_a   1.000
_cell.length_b   1.000
_cell.length_c   1.000
_cell.angle_alpha   90.00
_cell.angle_beta   90.00
_cell.angle_gamma   90.00
#
_symmetry.space_group_name_H-M   'P 1'
#
loop_
_entity.id
_entity.type
_entity.pdbx_description
1 polymer ?
#
loop_
_entity_poly.entity_id
_entity_poly.type
_entity_poly.pdbx_seq_one_letter_code
_entity_poly.pdbx_strand_id
1 'polypeptide(L)'
;MKRLITGILVTMALSGGLLAGAGGASAAPTSVQREGGPCYQHEYGMDSADGTLYCSPEGDGFWRSYAVTSAPKVRIGTPCPKLGARAMVYQTDGIATCRQSSSAGLRWQW
;
A
#
# COMPACT_ATOMS: atom_id res chain seq x y z
N MET A 1 -7.91 56.85 -22.11
CA MET A 1 -6.88 57.26 -21.13
C MET A 1 -7.48 57.25 -19.73
N LYS A 2 -7.09 56.32 -18.85
CA LYS A 2 -6.72 56.60 -17.45
C LYS A 2 -6.27 55.29 -16.80
N ARG A 3 -4.98 55.25 -16.47
CA ARG A 3 -4.36 54.26 -15.61
C ARG A 3 -4.75 54.59 -14.17
N LEU A 4 -4.99 53.58 -13.34
CA LEU A 4 -4.81 53.69 -11.89
C LEU A 4 -4.39 52.31 -11.38
N ILE A 5 -3.07 52.18 -11.24
CA ILE A 5 -2.40 51.18 -10.42
C ILE A 5 -2.46 51.74 -9.01
N THR A 6 -3.14 51.04 -8.09
CA THR A 6 -3.06 51.31 -6.65
C THR A 6 -2.91 49.98 -5.96
N GLY A 7 -1.73 49.76 -5.37
CA GLY A 7 -1.40 48.55 -4.64
C GLY A 7 -1.83 48.56 -3.18
N ILE A 8 -1.42 47.47 -2.53
CA ILE A 8 -1.20 47.28 -1.09
C ILE A 8 -2.46 46.96 -0.26
N LEU A 9 -2.59 45.68 0.10
CA LEU A 9 -2.46 45.19 1.48
C LEU A 9 -2.70 43.67 1.49
N VAL A 10 -1.61 42.89 1.55
CA VAL A 10 -1.68 41.48 1.95
C VAL A 10 -1.85 41.48 3.46
N THR A 11 -3.09 41.32 3.92
CA THR A 11 -3.39 41.05 5.33
C THR A 11 -2.99 39.61 5.63
N MET A 12 -1.80 39.44 6.22
CA MET A 12 -1.43 38.25 6.96
C MET A 12 -2.38 38.14 8.17
N ALA A 13 -3.49 37.41 8.02
CA ALA A 13 -4.31 36.97 9.13
C ALA A 13 -3.82 35.58 9.55
N LEU A 14 -3.01 35.55 10.61
CA LEU A 14 -2.82 34.37 11.43
C LEU A 14 -4.13 34.06 12.14
N SER A 15 -4.85 33.06 11.65
CA SER A 15 -5.84 32.27 12.38
C SER A 15 -5.55 30.82 11.98
N GLY A 16 -4.95 29.99 12.83
CA GLY A 16 -5.52 29.62 14.12
C GLY A 16 -6.61 28.59 13.86
N GLY A 17 -6.25 27.30 13.88
CA GLY A 17 -7.11 26.16 13.58
C GLY A 17 -6.29 25.09 12.85
N LEU A 18 -5.56 24.18 13.52
CA LEU A 18 -6.12 23.15 14.38
C LEU A 18 -7.39 22.52 13.76
N LEU A 19 -7.26 22.08 12.51
CA LEU A 19 -7.90 20.84 12.08
C LEU A 19 -6.81 19.78 12.26
N ALA A 20 -6.47 19.29 13.46
CA ALA A 20 -7.34 18.40 14.22
C ALA A 20 -8.34 17.69 13.30
N GLY A 21 -7.80 17.02 12.27
CA GLY A 21 -8.48 15.88 11.72
C GLY A 21 -8.80 15.00 12.92
N ALA A 22 -10.09 14.91 13.25
CA ALA A 22 -10.62 13.80 14.00
C ALA A 22 -10.36 12.56 13.14
N GLY A 23 -9.10 12.11 13.12
CA GLY A 23 -8.79 10.74 12.83
C GLY A 23 -9.49 10.01 13.96
N GLY A 24 -10.66 9.45 13.65
CA GLY A 24 -11.25 8.44 14.52
C GLY A 24 -10.11 7.53 14.91
N ALA A 25 -9.93 7.31 16.21
CA ALA A 25 -9.02 6.27 16.67
C ALA A 25 -9.59 4.96 16.12
N SER A 26 -9.26 4.63 14.87
CA SER A 26 -9.42 3.31 14.31
C SER A 26 -8.72 2.42 15.32
N ALA A 27 -9.48 1.58 16.00
CA ALA A 27 -8.92 0.68 16.99
C ALA A 27 -7.72 -0.01 16.34
N ALA A 28 -6.54 0.17 16.92
CA ALA A 28 -5.34 -0.40 16.33
C ALA A 28 -5.51 -1.93 16.27
N PRO A 29 -5.09 -2.59 15.18
CA PRO A 29 -5.20 -4.03 15.08
C PRO A 29 -4.50 -4.71 16.26
N THR A 30 -5.14 -5.73 16.82
CA THR A 30 -4.66 -6.54 17.93
C THR A 30 -3.83 -7.74 17.48
N SER A 31 -4.03 -8.20 16.25
CA SER A 31 -3.27 -9.30 15.67
C SER A 31 -1.82 -8.93 15.36
N VAL A 32 -0.97 -9.94 15.18
CA VAL A 32 0.43 -9.74 14.78
C VAL A 32 0.48 -9.34 13.30
N GLN A 33 0.80 -8.08 13.05
CA GLN A 33 0.79 -7.45 11.73
C GLN A 33 2.04 -7.82 10.92
N ARG A 34 2.06 -9.04 10.39
CA ARG A 34 3.11 -9.57 9.50
C ARG A 34 2.45 -10.14 8.27
N GLU A 35 3.02 -9.89 7.09
CA GLU A 35 2.50 -10.46 5.85
C GLU A 35 2.35 -11.99 5.94
N GLY A 36 1.17 -12.49 5.55
CA GLY A 36 0.77 -13.89 5.66
C GLY A 36 0.40 -14.36 7.08
N GLY A 37 0.60 -13.52 8.09
CA GLY A 37 0.14 -13.75 9.46
C GLY A 37 -1.38 -13.62 9.57
N PRO A 38 -2.01 -14.29 10.55
CA PRO A 38 -3.45 -14.26 10.73
C PRO A 38 -3.92 -12.86 11.13
N CYS A 39 -5.12 -12.51 10.71
CA CYS A 39 -5.86 -11.36 11.22
C CYS A 39 -7.33 -11.75 11.45
N TYR A 40 -8.01 -11.04 12.34
CA TYR A 40 -9.34 -11.45 12.81
C TYR A 40 -10.47 -10.70 12.10
N GLN A 41 -11.67 -11.27 12.14
CA GLN A 41 -12.85 -10.71 11.46
C GLN A 41 -13.14 -9.25 11.80
N HIS A 42 -12.94 -8.85 13.06
CA HIS A 42 -13.15 -7.47 13.48
C HIS A 42 -12.08 -6.50 12.94
N GLU A 43 -11.01 -7.00 12.34
CA GLU A 43 -9.90 -6.26 11.76
C GLU A 43 -9.95 -6.24 10.22
N TYR A 44 -10.92 -6.93 9.60
CA TYR A 44 -11.02 -7.01 8.14
C TYR A 44 -11.13 -5.62 7.51
N GLY A 45 -10.26 -5.35 6.53
CA GLY A 45 -10.15 -4.05 5.88
C GLY A 45 -9.36 -2.98 6.65
N MET A 46 -8.85 -3.28 7.85
CA MET A 46 -7.93 -2.39 8.55
C MET A 46 -6.52 -2.47 7.96
N ASP A 47 -5.81 -1.34 8.02
CA ASP A 47 -4.39 -1.25 7.68
C ASP A 47 -3.52 -1.65 8.86
N SER A 48 -2.31 -2.13 8.58
CA SER A 48 -1.31 -2.35 9.61
C SER A 48 -0.86 -1.02 10.23
N ALA A 49 -0.27 -1.07 11.41
CA ALA A 49 0.24 0.12 12.12
C ALA A 49 1.27 0.91 11.31
N ASP A 50 2.01 0.26 10.42
CA ASP A 50 2.96 0.90 9.50
C ASP A 50 2.35 1.25 8.12
N GLY A 51 1.08 0.92 7.90
CA GLY A 51 0.34 1.16 6.65
C GLY A 51 0.78 0.31 5.47
N THR A 52 1.63 -0.70 5.66
CA THR A 52 2.19 -1.50 4.55
C THR A 52 1.34 -2.73 4.20
N LEU A 53 0.49 -3.16 5.13
CA LEU A 53 -0.38 -4.33 5.00
C LEU A 53 -1.84 -3.93 5.19
N TYR A 54 -2.74 -4.76 4.68
CA TYR A 54 -4.16 -4.72 5.05
C TYR A 54 -4.62 -6.10 5.47
N CYS A 55 -5.59 -6.16 6.37
CA CYS A 55 -6.19 -7.42 6.78
C CYS A 55 -7.23 -7.86 5.74
N SER A 56 -6.91 -8.93 4.99
CA SER A 56 -7.76 -9.49 3.94
C SER A 56 -8.76 -10.48 4.53
N PRO A 57 -10.05 -10.43 4.16
CA PRO A 57 -11.04 -11.44 4.54
C PRO A 57 -10.91 -12.75 3.74
N GLU A 58 -9.93 -12.86 2.85
CA GLU A 58 -9.68 -14.08 2.07
C GLU A 58 -9.27 -15.24 2.99
N GLY A 59 -9.75 -16.46 2.70
CA GLY A 59 -9.47 -17.64 3.51
C GLY A 59 -9.94 -17.47 4.97
N ASP A 60 -9.04 -17.76 5.92
CA ASP A 60 -9.28 -17.61 7.36
C ASP A 60 -8.93 -16.21 7.91
N GLY A 61 -8.64 -15.24 7.03
CA GLY A 61 -8.21 -13.90 7.42
C GLY A 61 -6.70 -13.79 7.58
N PHE A 62 -6.03 -13.01 6.73
CA PHE A 62 -4.58 -12.80 6.81
C PHE A 62 -4.14 -11.43 6.32
N TRP A 63 -3.05 -10.95 6.91
CA TRP A 63 -2.39 -9.71 6.52
C TRP A 63 -1.76 -9.84 5.13
N ARG A 64 -2.14 -8.98 4.19
CA ARG A 64 -1.60 -8.93 2.82
C ARG A 64 -0.85 -7.63 2.58
N SER A 65 0.27 -7.72 1.86
CA SER A 65 1.06 -6.55 1.51
C SER A 65 0.43 -5.75 0.38
N TYR A 66 0.25 -4.45 0.60
CA TYR A 66 -0.17 -3.52 -0.46
C TYR A 66 0.82 -3.48 -1.62
N ALA A 67 2.13 -3.61 -1.35
CA ALA A 67 3.14 -3.60 -2.40
C ALA A 67 2.96 -4.77 -3.38
N VAL A 68 2.53 -5.93 -2.89
CA VAL A 68 2.28 -7.12 -3.72
C VAL A 68 0.95 -7.02 -4.45
N THR A 69 -0.10 -6.53 -3.79
CA THR A 69 -1.45 -6.46 -4.38
C THR A 69 -1.62 -5.30 -5.37
N SER A 70 -0.89 -4.20 -5.18
CA SER A 70 -0.89 -3.06 -6.11
C SER A 70 0.06 -3.23 -7.30
N ALA A 71 1.02 -4.16 -7.21
CA ALA A 71 1.93 -4.44 -8.33
C ALA A 71 1.17 -5.01 -9.54
N PRO A 72 1.61 -4.71 -10.78
CA PRO A 72 1.05 -5.34 -11.97
C PRO A 72 1.09 -6.86 -11.88
N LYS A 73 -0.01 -7.52 -12.22
CA LYS A 73 -0.07 -8.99 -12.21
C LYS A 73 0.92 -9.56 -13.23
N VAL A 74 1.65 -10.61 -12.83
CA VAL A 74 2.74 -11.21 -13.62
C VAL A 74 2.41 -12.62 -14.05
N ARG A 75 3.20 -13.19 -14.97
CA ARG A 75 3.11 -14.59 -15.38
C ARG A 75 4.38 -15.32 -14.95
N ILE A 76 4.24 -16.56 -14.49
CA ILE A 76 5.40 -17.39 -14.13
C ILE A 76 6.29 -17.60 -15.38
N GLY A 77 7.62 -17.58 -15.16
CA GLY A 77 8.62 -17.76 -16.20
C GLY A 77 8.94 -16.50 -17.02
N THR A 78 8.19 -15.41 -16.87
CA THR A 78 8.53 -14.15 -17.55
C THR A 78 9.68 -13.41 -16.85
N PRO A 79 10.44 -12.56 -17.57
CA PRO A 79 11.51 -11.77 -16.97
C PRO A 79 10.97 -10.86 -15.84
N CYS A 80 11.80 -10.64 -14.83
CA CYS A 80 11.47 -9.74 -13.73
C CYS A 80 12.60 -8.72 -13.48
N PRO A 81 12.27 -7.50 -13.00
CA PRO A 81 13.20 -6.38 -13.01
C PRO A 81 14.21 -6.43 -11.86
N LYS A 82 13.89 -7.10 -10.75
CA LYS A 82 14.68 -7.05 -9.51
C LYS A 82 14.53 -8.30 -8.69
N LEU A 83 15.66 -8.91 -8.31
CA LEU A 83 15.71 -10.08 -7.42
C LEU A 83 14.92 -9.81 -6.13
N GLY A 84 14.07 -10.74 -5.75
CA GLY A 84 13.22 -10.67 -4.55
C GLY A 84 11.97 -9.81 -4.70
N ALA A 85 11.73 -9.16 -5.85
CA ALA A 85 10.43 -8.53 -6.12
C ALA A 85 9.30 -9.56 -6.03
N ARG A 86 8.13 -9.14 -5.56
CA ARG A 86 6.95 -10.00 -5.37
C ARG A 86 5.74 -9.36 -6.03
N ALA A 87 4.91 -10.17 -6.69
CA ALA A 87 3.71 -9.70 -7.37
C ALA A 87 2.68 -10.84 -7.48
N MET A 88 1.41 -10.49 -7.59
CA MET A 88 0.35 -11.48 -7.84
C MET A 88 0.48 -12.08 -9.23
N VAL A 89 0.21 -13.38 -9.35
CA VAL A 89 0.20 -14.07 -10.65
C VAL A 89 -1.15 -13.85 -11.34
N TYR A 90 -1.12 -13.55 -12.63
CA TYR A 90 -2.30 -13.29 -13.46
C TYR A 90 -3.30 -14.44 -13.37
N GLN A 91 -4.59 -14.10 -13.17
CA GLN A 91 -5.71 -15.05 -12.99
C GLN A 91 -5.61 -15.99 -11.79
N THR A 92 -4.74 -15.72 -10.82
CA THR A 92 -4.64 -16.50 -9.57
C THR A 92 -4.50 -15.57 -8.36
N ASP A 93 -4.69 -16.12 -7.16
CA ASP A 93 -4.41 -15.43 -5.88
C ASP A 93 -2.98 -15.68 -5.37
N GLY A 94 -2.20 -16.47 -6.11
CA GLY A 94 -0.83 -16.82 -5.75
C GLY A 94 0.16 -15.68 -6.00
N ILE A 95 1.21 -15.67 -5.19
CA ILE A 95 2.29 -14.66 -5.25
C ILE A 95 3.50 -15.30 -5.91
N ALA A 96 4.03 -14.65 -6.94
CA ALA A 96 5.32 -14.99 -7.52
C ALA A 96 6.42 -14.14 -6.90
N THR A 97 7.60 -14.73 -6.75
CA THR A 97 8.84 -14.07 -6.37
C THR A 97 9.81 -14.06 -7.55
N CYS A 98 10.43 -12.92 -7.81
CA CYS A 98 11.50 -12.78 -8.79
C CYS A 98 12.76 -13.46 -8.26
N ARG A 99 13.18 -14.54 -8.92
CA ARG A 99 14.35 -15.35 -8.52
C ARG A 99 15.30 -15.53 -9.70
N GLN A 100 16.56 -15.83 -9.40
CA GLN A 100 17.52 -16.24 -10.43
C GLN A 100 17.07 -17.58 -11.04
N SER A 101 16.91 -17.61 -12.36
CA SER A 101 16.79 -18.85 -13.14
C SER A 101 18.18 -19.31 -13.56
N SER A 102 18.39 -20.62 -13.55
CA SER A 102 19.63 -21.26 -14.01
C SER A 102 19.89 -21.06 -15.50
N SER A 103 18.85 -20.78 -16.31
CA SER A 103 18.94 -20.73 -17.77
C SER A 103 18.54 -19.40 -18.40
N ALA A 104 17.84 -18.51 -17.67
CA ALA A 104 17.20 -17.34 -18.28
C ALA A 104 17.32 -16.03 -17.48
N GLY A 105 18.29 -15.93 -16.56
CA GLY A 105 18.47 -14.75 -15.71
C GLY A 105 17.33 -14.60 -14.69
N LEU A 106 16.97 -13.38 -14.31
CA LEU A 106 15.88 -13.15 -13.34
C LEU A 106 14.51 -13.47 -13.95
N ARG A 107 13.75 -14.35 -13.27
CA ARG A 107 12.41 -14.81 -13.71
C ARG A 107 11.42 -14.82 -12.55
N TRP A 108 10.15 -14.55 -12.87
CA TRP A 108 9.05 -14.78 -11.94
C TRP A 108 8.87 -16.28 -11.70
N GLN A 109 8.95 -16.69 -10.44
CA GLN A 109 8.83 -18.07 -9.99
C GLN A 109 7.87 -18.10 -8.80
N TRP A 110 7.31 -19.26 -8.46
CA TRP A 110 6.51 -19.40 -7.24
C TRP A 110 7.36 -19.15 -5.97
#